data_AF-A0A821J8D8-F1
#
_entry.id   AF-A0A821J8D8-F1
#
_cell.length_a   1.000
_cell.length_b   1.000
_cell.length_c   1.000
_cell.angle_alpha   90.00
_cell.angle_beta   90.00
_cell.angle_gamma   90.00
#
_symmetry.space_group_name_H-M   'P 1'
#
loop_
_entity.id
_entity.type
_entity.pdbx_description
1 polymer ?
#
loop_
_entity_poly.entity_id
_entity_poly.type
_entity_poly.pdbx_seq_one_letter_code
_entity_poly.pdbx_strand_id
1 'polypeptide(L)'
;VVLINQTNPPQKTQKKPRKLTGLKPITLREIDSTKDKIYEGYVLSVAIIEQTLSFEPSILLLIEDENLDIERMFIYNFSPEIGQQLIEEVFTIGTKMEILNPYLRIGIHDLKPGIRVDDFTSIIMQDKSEKVTKMCRCCGEENASKKCGKCNRALYCSKDCQIIDWRHYGHKLICNNAAEQQTVNSQYNK
;
A
#
# COMPACT_ATOMS: atom_id res chain seq x y z
N VAL A 1 -8.29 22.36 -18.25
CA VAL A 1 -7.70 21.12 -17.69
C VAL A 1 -7.05 21.52 -16.38
N VAL A 2 -7.60 21.07 -15.26
CA VAL A 2 -7.07 21.40 -13.93
C VAL A 2 -5.84 20.52 -13.72
N LEU A 3 -4.67 21.15 -13.69
CA LEU A 3 -3.40 20.51 -13.33
C LEU A 3 -3.48 20.10 -11.85
N ILE A 4 -3.74 18.83 -11.57
CA ILE A 4 -3.68 18.30 -10.20
C ILE A 4 -2.23 17.84 -9.92
N ASN A 5 -1.25 18.73 -10.10
CA ASN A 5 0.18 18.43 -9.92
C ASN A 5 0.69 18.74 -8.50
N GLN A 6 -0.19 18.83 -7.51
CA GLN A 6 0.22 19.15 -6.14
C GLN A 6 -0.49 18.22 -5.18
N THR A 7 0.18 17.14 -4.77
CA THR A 7 -0.16 16.53 -3.48
C THR A 7 0.10 17.60 -2.43
N ASN A 8 -0.91 17.99 -1.67
CA ASN A 8 -0.71 19.00 -0.63
C ASN A 8 0.43 18.57 0.30
N PRO A 9 1.39 19.47 0.56
CA PRO A 9 2.55 19.18 1.38
C PRO A 9 2.09 18.59 2.71
N PRO A 10 2.80 17.59 3.25
CA PRO A 10 2.38 16.97 4.48
C PRO A 10 2.49 17.98 5.64
N GLN A 11 1.50 17.97 6.54
CA GLN A 11 1.53 18.84 7.72
C GLN A 11 2.64 18.47 8.71
N LYS A 12 3.05 17.19 8.68
CA LYS A 12 4.14 16.60 9.48
C LYS A 12 4.96 15.69 8.58
N THR A 13 6.25 15.56 8.84
CA THR A 13 7.12 14.67 8.07
C THR A 13 7.53 13.49 8.94
N GLN A 14 7.13 12.29 8.55
CA GLN A 14 7.54 11.06 9.20
C GLN A 14 9.03 10.77 8.93
N LYS A 15 9.75 10.35 9.96
CA LYS A 15 11.18 10.05 9.88
C LYS A 15 11.51 8.80 10.67
N LYS A 16 12.56 8.10 10.25
CA LYS A 16 13.15 7.01 11.01
C LYS A 16 13.51 7.47 12.44
N PRO A 17 13.23 6.68 13.49
CA PRO A 17 13.64 7.03 14.85
C PRO A 17 15.17 7.05 14.98
N ARG A 18 15.67 7.93 15.85
CA ARG A 18 17.12 8.06 16.12
C ARG A 18 17.72 6.82 16.79
N LYS A 19 16.90 6.06 17.54
CA LYS A 19 17.27 4.81 18.21
C LYS A 19 16.28 3.74 17.78
N LEU A 20 16.80 2.57 17.39
CA LEU A 20 15.98 1.41 17.01
C LEU A 20 15.61 0.53 18.21
N THR A 21 16.15 0.80 19.40
CA THR A 21 15.85 0.06 20.62
C THR A 21 14.74 0.74 21.42
N GLY A 22 13.94 -0.06 22.12
CA GLY A 22 12.86 0.42 22.99
C GLY A 22 11.62 0.91 22.25
N LEU A 23 11.49 0.60 20.96
CA LEU A 23 10.26 0.85 20.22
C LEU A 23 9.15 -0.06 20.73
N LYS A 24 7.96 0.48 20.88
CA LYS A 24 6.78 -0.26 21.34
C LYS A 24 5.98 -0.75 20.14
N PRO A 25 5.48 -1.99 20.14
CA PRO A 25 4.55 -2.42 19.10
C PRO A 25 3.27 -1.57 19.13
N ILE A 26 2.66 -1.35 17.97
CA ILE A 26 1.32 -0.78 17.83
C ILE A 26 0.59 -1.50 16.70
N THR A 27 -0.71 -1.69 16.87
CA THR A 27 -1.61 -2.30 15.87
C THR A 27 -2.47 -1.23 15.18
N LEU A 28 -3.11 -1.58 14.07
CA LEU A 28 -4.00 -0.65 13.36
C LEU A 28 -5.23 -0.28 14.21
N ARG A 29 -5.71 -1.18 15.08
CA ARG A 29 -6.81 -0.88 16.02
C ARG A 29 -6.47 0.17 17.06
N GLU A 30 -5.21 0.22 17.49
CA GLU A 30 -4.73 1.17 18.49
C GLU A 30 -4.43 2.56 17.89
N ILE A 31 -4.30 2.63 16.57
CA ILE A 31 -4.13 3.88 15.85
C ILE A 31 -5.49 4.60 15.75
N ASP A 32 -5.57 5.80 16.32
CA ASP A 32 -6.74 6.66 16.23
C ASP A 32 -6.95 7.14 14.78
N SER A 33 -7.84 6.45 14.07
CA SER A 33 -8.19 6.68 12.65
C SER A 33 -8.80 8.05 12.35
N THR A 34 -9.03 8.88 13.37
CA THR A 34 -9.61 10.23 13.23
C THR A 34 -8.57 11.34 13.32
N LYS A 35 -7.31 11.02 13.67
CA LYS A 35 -6.28 12.02 13.97
C LYS A 35 -5.06 11.90 13.09
N ASP A 36 -4.73 12.99 12.42
CA ASP A 36 -3.43 13.17 11.78
C ASP A 36 -2.31 13.14 12.85
N LYS A 37 -1.55 12.04 12.91
CA LYS A 37 -0.60 11.78 14.01
C LYS A 37 0.53 10.86 13.60
N ILE A 38 1.75 11.27 13.96
CA ILE A 38 2.94 10.41 13.98
C ILE A 38 3.02 9.73 15.34
N TYR A 39 3.14 8.41 15.35
CA TYR A 39 3.28 7.60 16.56
C TYR A 39 4.76 7.38 16.84
N GLU A 40 5.43 8.41 17.38
CA GLU A 40 6.86 8.35 17.69
C GLU A 40 7.17 7.31 18.77
N GLY A 41 8.24 6.54 18.56
CA GLY A 41 8.66 5.47 19.46
C GLY A 41 7.87 4.18 19.31
N TYR A 42 7.08 4.05 18.23
CA TYR A 42 6.32 2.84 17.94
C TYR A 42 6.80 2.15 16.66
N VAL A 43 6.50 0.86 16.55
CA VAL A 43 6.69 0.02 15.37
C VAL A 43 5.38 -0.67 15.01
N LEU A 44 4.98 -0.59 13.75
CA LEU A 44 3.80 -1.25 13.20
C LEU A 44 4.25 -2.37 12.26
N SER A 45 3.90 -3.61 12.60
CA SER A 45 4.23 -4.81 11.79
C SER A 45 3.05 -5.17 10.88
N VAL A 46 3.31 -5.30 9.58
CA VAL A 46 2.25 -5.54 8.57
C VAL A 46 2.73 -6.44 7.43
N ALA A 47 1.78 -7.05 6.73
CA ALA A 47 1.98 -7.74 5.46
C ALA A 47 1.30 -7.00 4.31
N ILE A 48 1.89 -7.01 3.12
CA ILE A 48 1.23 -6.55 1.90
C ILE A 48 0.23 -7.62 1.46
N ILE A 49 -1.04 -7.27 1.36
CA ILE A 49 -2.11 -8.22 1.00
C ILE A 49 -2.66 -7.99 -0.41
N GLU A 50 -2.13 -7.02 -1.15
CA GLU A 50 -2.67 -6.67 -2.45
C GLU A 50 -1.65 -6.10 -3.43
N GLN A 51 -1.98 -6.16 -4.72
CA GLN A 51 -1.19 -5.54 -5.77
C GLN A 51 -1.01 -4.05 -5.53
N THR A 52 0.25 -3.67 -5.59
CA THR A 52 0.76 -2.34 -5.36
C THR A 52 0.48 -1.45 -6.57
N LEU A 53 0.19 -0.19 -6.28
CA LEU A 53 -0.16 0.81 -7.27
C LEU A 53 0.81 1.97 -7.16
N SER A 54 1.60 2.21 -8.20
CA SER A 54 2.37 3.45 -8.28
C SER A 54 1.49 4.55 -8.88
N PHE A 55 1.32 5.65 -8.16
CA PHE A 55 0.73 6.89 -8.64
C PHE A 55 1.69 8.00 -8.25
N GLU A 56 2.47 8.54 -9.18
CA GLU A 56 3.38 9.65 -8.83
C GLU A 56 2.60 10.77 -8.10
N PRO A 57 3.05 11.20 -6.91
CA PRO A 57 4.38 10.99 -6.31
C PRO A 57 4.45 9.89 -5.22
N SER A 58 3.58 8.88 -5.25
CA SER A 58 3.42 7.86 -4.20
C SER A 58 3.26 6.42 -4.70
N ILE A 59 3.67 5.45 -3.88
CA ILE A 59 3.26 4.05 -4.02
C ILE A 59 2.14 3.79 -3.02
N LEU A 60 1.00 3.30 -3.51
CA LEU A 60 -0.13 2.83 -2.73
C LEU A 60 -0.03 1.31 -2.52
N LEU A 61 -0.04 0.88 -1.25
CA LEU A 61 -0.14 -0.50 -0.81
C LEU A 61 -1.45 -0.71 -0.03
N LEU A 62 -1.93 -1.96 0.00
CA LEU A 62 -2.90 -2.41 1.00
C LEU A 62 -2.18 -3.33 1.98
N ILE A 63 -2.23 -2.98 3.25
CA ILE A 63 -1.50 -3.66 4.32
C ILE A 63 -2.47 -4.24 5.34
N GLU A 64 -2.08 -5.37 5.92
CA GLU A 64 -2.79 -6.07 6.98
C GLU A 64 -1.87 -6.24 8.19
N ASP A 65 -2.37 -6.01 9.40
CA ASP A 65 -1.64 -6.26 10.65
C ASP A 65 -1.92 -7.66 11.23
N GLU A 66 -1.36 -7.96 12.40
CA GLU A 66 -1.54 -9.27 13.06
C GLU A 66 -2.99 -9.57 13.50
N ASN A 67 -3.84 -8.55 13.57
CA ASN A 67 -5.25 -8.68 13.96
C ASN A 67 -6.19 -8.81 12.76
N LEU A 68 -5.62 -8.93 11.56
CA LEU A 68 -6.32 -8.96 10.26
C LEU A 68 -7.06 -7.65 9.96
N ASP A 69 -6.65 -6.54 10.59
CA ASP A 69 -7.17 -5.23 10.22
C ASP A 69 -6.41 -4.71 9.01
N ILE A 70 -7.14 -4.03 8.13
CA ILE A 70 -6.63 -3.62 6.82
C ILE A 70 -6.62 -2.10 6.74
N GLU A 71 -5.52 -1.54 6.25
CA GLU A 71 -5.41 -0.11 5.95
C GLU A 71 -4.61 0.14 4.67
N ARG A 72 -4.80 1.32 4.08
CA ARG A 72 -4.02 1.81 2.95
C ARG A 72 -2.70 2.38 3.44
N MET A 73 -1.62 2.12 2.72
CA MET A 73 -0.34 2.76 2.95
C MET A 73 0.15 3.51 1.70
N PHE A 74 0.71 4.69 1.91
CA PHE A 74 1.24 5.57 0.87
C PHE A 74 2.71 5.87 1.18
N ILE A 75 3.61 5.43 0.32
CA ILE A 75 5.05 5.70 0.41
C ILE A 75 5.37 6.86 -0.54
N TYR A 76 6.11 7.86 -0.07
CA TYR A 76 6.49 9.06 -0.84
C TYR A 76 8.02 9.20 -0.94
N ASN A 77 8.48 10.23 -1.66
CA ASN A 77 9.88 10.67 -1.74
C ASN A 77 10.86 9.61 -2.29
N PHE A 78 10.40 8.76 -3.20
CA PHE A 78 11.25 7.88 -4.02
C PHE A 78 11.46 8.50 -5.40
N SER A 79 12.54 8.12 -6.10
CA SER A 79 12.71 8.53 -7.51
C SER A 79 11.81 7.67 -8.42
N PRO A 80 11.25 8.22 -9.51
CA PRO A 80 10.42 7.48 -10.46
C PRO A 80 11.01 6.14 -10.91
N GLU A 81 12.32 6.12 -11.19
CA GLU A 81 13.05 4.95 -11.66
C GLU A 81 13.05 3.83 -10.62
N ILE A 82 13.26 4.20 -9.34
CA ILE A 82 13.25 3.26 -8.22
C ILE A 82 11.82 2.80 -7.92
N GLY A 83 10.82 3.67 -8.14
CA GLY A 83 9.40 3.37 -7.87
C GLY A 83 8.90 2.11 -8.57
N GLN A 84 9.21 1.95 -9.86
CA GLN A 84 8.81 0.76 -10.63
C GLN A 84 9.51 -0.51 -10.13
N GLN A 85 10.81 -0.42 -9.84
CA GLN A 85 11.56 -1.55 -9.30
C GLN A 85 11.02 -1.99 -7.93
N LEU A 86 10.71 -1.02 -7.06
CA LEU A 86 10.16 -1.30 -5.74
C LEU A 86 8.86 -2.08 -5.81
N ILE A 87 7.93 -1.72 -6.70
CA ILE A 87 6.63 -2.44 -6.80
C ILE A 87 6.76 -3.84 -7.41
N GLU A 88 7.77 -4.10 -8.25
CA GLU A 88 7.96 -5.39 -8.92
C GLU A 88 8.79 -6.39 -8.09
N GLU A 89 9.75 -5.89 -7.31
CA GLU A 89 10.76 -6.71 -6.64
C GLU A 89 10.72 -6.66 -5.13
N VAL A 90 10.24 -5.56 -4.53
CA VAL A 90 10.33 -5.33 -3.07
C VAL A 90 8.96 -5.39 -2.40
N PHE A 91 8.00 -4.60 -2.89
CA PHE A 91 6.65 -4.52 -2.35
C PHE A 91 5.73 -5.50 -3.05
N THR A 92 6.01 -6.78 -2.87
CA THR A 92 5.17 -7.86 -3.44
C THR A 92 4.16 -8.35 -2.41
N ILE A 93 3.08 -8.98 -2.90
CA ILE A 93 2.07 -9.55 -2.00
C ILE A 93 2.71 -10.65 -1.13
N GLY A 94 2.33 -10.69 0.15
CA GLY A 94 2.87 -11.58 1.18
C GLY A 94 4.09 -11.01 1.90
N THR A 95 4.74 -9.98 1.35
CA THR A 95 5.91 -9.37 1.96
C THR A 95 5.55 -8.72 3.29
N LYS A 96 6.27 -9.13 4.35
CA LYS A 96 6.14 -8.58 5.71
C LYS A 96 7.16 -7.47 5.95
N MET A 97 6.73 -6.45 6.67
CA MET A 97 7.58 -5.30 7.00
C MET A 97 7.19 -4.67 8.33
N GLU A 98 8.10 -3.87 8.85
CA GLU A 98 7.93 -3.03 10.02
C GLU A 98 8.04 -1.57 9.62
N ILE A 99 7.08 -0.76 10.07
CA ILE A 99 7.03 0.68 9.83
C ILE A 99 7.37 1.37 11.14
N LEU A 100 8.50 2.08 11.16
CA LEU A 100 8.97 2.79 12.34
C LEU A 100 8.34 4.18 12.41
N ASN A 101 7.91 4.60 13.60
CA ASN A 101 7.17 5.85 13.79
C ASN A 101 6.01 6.00 12.79
N PRO A 102 5.03 5.08 12.75
CA PRO A 102 3.99 5.11 11.73
C PRO A 102 3.21 6.42 11.80
N TYR A 103 2.89 6.97 10.63
CA TYR A 103 2.18 8.23 10.50
C TYR A 103 0.81 7.99 9.88
N LEU A 104 -0.24 8.12 10.69
CA LEU A 104 -1.60 8.13 10.18
C LEU A 104 -1.93 9.53 9.65
N ARG A 105 -2.36 9.60 8.38
CA ARG A 105 -2.86 10.82 7.75
C ARG A 105 -4.27 10.62 7.21
N ILE A 106 -5.10 11.64 7.34
CA ILE A 106 -6.43 11.69 6.74
C ILE A 106 -6.29 12.30 5.34
N GLY A 107 -6.73 11.55 4.32
CA GLY A 107 -6.75 12.03 2.94
C GLY A 107 -7.67 13.24 2.80
N ILE A 108 -7.21 14.29 2.12
CA ILE A 108 -7.97 15.53 1.98
C ILE A 108 -9.16 15.43 1.01
N HIS A 109 -9.09 14.50 0.06
CA HIS A 109 -10.07 14.37 -1.01
C HIS A 109 -11.14 13.33 -0.67
N ASP A 110 -10.75 12.22 -0.06
CA ASP A 110 -11.64 11.12 0.29
C ASP A 110 -12.00 11.09 1.79
N LEU A 111 -11.34 11.91 2.62
CA LEU A 111 -11.50 11.97 4.07
C LEU A 111 -11.27 10.62 4.76
N LYS A 112 -10.47 9.75 4.14
CA LYS A 112 -10.20 8.41 4.66
C LYS A 112 -8.78 8.33 5.24
N PRO A 113 -8.58 7.56 6.32
CA PRO A 113 -7.26 7.32 6.90
C PRO A 113 -6.34 6.56 5.93
N GLY A 114 -5.05 6.65 6.20
CA GLY A 114 -4.02 5.86 5.57
C GLY A 114 -2.67 6.09 6.26
N ILE A 115 -1.85 5.05 6.28
CA ILE A 115 -0.47 5.16 6.76
C ILE A 115 0.34 5.89 5.68
N ARG A 116 1.00 6.97 6.06
CA ARG A 116 1.92 7.72 5.22
C ARG A 116 3.35 7.41 5.64
N VAL A 117 4.21 7.13 4.67
CA VAL A 117 5.65 6.98 4.88
C VAL A 117 6.36 8.03 4.05
N ASP A 118 7.06 8.95 4.71
CA ASP A 118 7.84 10.00 4.06
C ASP A 118 9.33 9.64 3.95
N ASP A 119 9.85 8.86 4.90
CA ASP A 119 11.23 8.40 4.95
C ASP A 119 11.29 6.90 4.67
N PHE A 120 11.71 6.53 3.47
CA PHE A 120 11.80 5.13 3.05
C PHE A 120 12.68 4.28 3.98
N THR A 121 13.68 4.88 4.64
CA THR A 121 14.59 4.16 5.56
C THR A 121 13.94 3.77 6.89
N SER A 122 12.72 4.24 7.13
CA SER A 122 11.87 3.86 8.26
C SER A 122 11.08 2.58 8.04
N ILE A 123 11.20 1.95 6.87
CA ILE A 123 10.67 0.62 6.59
C ILE A 123 11.78 -0.41 6.82
N ILE A 124 11.51 -1.43 7.62
CA ILE A 124 12.38 -2.60 7.77
C ILE A 124 11.64 -3.79 7.16
N MET A 125 12.21 -4.36 6.10
CA MET A 125 11.68 -5.58 5.50
C MET A 125 12.01 -6.77 6.41
N GLN A 126 11.02 -7.59 6.74
CA GLN A 126 11.27 -8.88 7.38
C GLN A 126 11.70 -9.89 6.29
N ASP A 127 12.47 -10.91 6.68
CA ASP A 127 13.10 -11.86 5.75
C ASP A 127 12.15 -12.34 4.67
N LYS A 128 12.69 -12.45 3.44
CA LYS A 128 11.95 -12.69 2.20
C LYS A 128 10.99 -13.87 2.35
N SER A 129 9.71 -13.57 2.57
CA SER A 129 8.65 -14.50 2.17
C SER A 129 8.87 -14.78 0.68
N GLU A 130 8.89 -16.05 0.29
CA GLU A 130 9.03 -16.41 -1.12
C GLU A 130 7.95 -15.67 -1.93
N LYS A 131 8.38 -14.98 -2.99
CA LYS A 131 7.47 -14.30 -3.91
C LYS A 131 6.55 -15.36 -4.52
N VAL A 132 5.29 -15.38 -4.08
CA VAL A 132 4.30 -16.29 -4.65
C VAL A 132 3.93 -15.78 -6.04
N THR A 133 4.52 -16.41 -7.07
CA THR A 133 4.31 -16.00 -8.45
C THR A 133 2.87 -16.29 -8.85
N LYS A 134 2.18 -15.29 -9.43
CA LYS A 134 0.76 -15.38 -9.81
C LYS A 134 -0.11 -15.80 -8.62
N MET A 135 0.07 -15.16 -7.47
CA MET A 135 -0.74 -15.48 -6.29
C MET A 135 -2.22 -15.16 -6.50
N CYS A 136 -3.10 -16.04 -6.03
CA CYS A 136 -4.52 -15.76 -5.92
C CYS A 136 -4.74 -14.73 -4.83
N ARG A 137 -5.33 -13.59 -5.20
CA ARG A 137 -5.68 -12.52 -4.27
C ARG A 137 -6.60 -12.97 -3.12
N CYS A 138 -7.51 -13.89 -3.39
CA CYS A 138 -8.52 -14.28 -2.39
C CYS A 138 -7.99 -15.27 -1.36
N CYS A 139 -7.13 -16.21 -1.76
CA CYS A 139 -6.77 -17.36 -0.92
C CYS A 139 -5.27 -17.61 -0.80
N GLY A 140 -4.42 -16.81 -1.47
CA GLY A 140 -2.97 -16.94 -1.39
C GLY A 140 -2.35 -18.07 -2.21
N GLU A 141 -3.17 -18.93 -2.84
CA GLU A 141 -2.68 -20.04 -3.67
C GLU A 141 -1.84 -19.56 -4.85
N GLU A 142 -0.82 -20.32 -5.20
CA GLU A 142 0.06 -20.01 -6.33
C GLU A 142 -0.60 -20.28 -7.70
N ASN A 143 0.03 -19.82 -8.78
CA ASN A 143 -0.34 -20.14 -10.15
C ASN A 143 -1.76 -19.73 -10.59
N ALA A 144 -2.34 -18.70 -9.97
CA ALA A 144 -3.58 -18.07 -10.38
C ALA A 144 -3.51 -17.54 -11.82
N SER A 145 -4.48 -17.92 -12.65
CA SER A 145 -4.49 -17.62 -14.09
C SER A 145 -5.60 -16.68 -14.51
N LYS A 146 -6.64 -16.49 -13.67
CA LYS A 146 -7.81 -15.68 -14.02
C LYS A 146 -7.60 -14.24 -13.58
N LYS A 147 -7.73 -13.29 -14.50
CA LYS A 147 -7.63 -11.85 -14.20
C LYS A 147 -8.99 -11.26 -13.87
N CYS A 148 -9.01 -10.25 -13.01
CA CYS A 148 -10.20 -9.41 -12.86
C CYS A 148 -10.57 -8.75 -14.19
N GLY A 149 -11.78 -8.96 -14.69
CA GLY A 149 -12.21 -8.40 -15.97
C GLY A 149 -12.30 -6.87 -16.04
N LYS A 150 -12.32 -6.18 -14.88
CA LYS A 150 -12.34 -4.70 -14.81
C LYS A 150 -10.94 -4.11 -14.83
N CYS A 151 -10.10 -4.48 -13.85
CA CYS A 151 -8.77 -3.88 -13.71
C CYS A 151 -7.65 -4.64 -14.44
N ASN A 152 -7.87 -5.89 -14.86
CA ASN A 152 -6.88 -6.81 -15.46
C ASN A 152 -5.60 -7.04 -14.62
N ARG A 153 -5.67 -6.71 -13.32
CA ARG A 153 -4.54 -6.63 -12.39
C ARG A 153 -4.57 -7.77 -11.38
N ALA A 154 -5.63 -7.85 -10.56
CA ALA A 154 -5.80 -8.92 -9.59
C ALA A 154 -5.95 -10.30 -10.27
N LEU A 155 -5.28 -11.30 -9.70
CA LEU A 155 -5.29 -12.70 -10.15
C LEU A 155 -6.09 -13.59 -9.19
N TYR A 156 -6.80 -14.57 -9.75
CA TYR A 156 -7.60 -15.53 -9.00
C TYR A 156 -7.41 -16.95 -9.55
N CYS A 157 -7.42 -17.94 -8.64
CA CYS A 157 -7.44 -19.34 -9.04
C CYS A 157 -8.82 -19.73 -9.62
N SER A 158 -9.90 -19.13 -9.11
CA SER A 158 -11.28 -19.42 -9.50
C SER A 158 -12.16 -18.17 -9.60
N LYS A 159 -13.33 -18.31 -10.25
CA LYS A 159 -14.36 -17.26 -10.29
C LYS A 159 -14.96 -17.02 -8.89
N ASP A 160 -15.02 -18.06 -8.06
CA ASP A 160 -15.55 -17.97 -6.70
C ASP A 160 -14.64 -17.11 -5.82
N CYS A 161 -13.32 -17.30 -5.93
CA CYS A 161 -12.33 -16.45 -5.27
C CYS A 161 -12.50 -14.96 -5.65
N GLN A 162 -12.75 -14.66 -6.93
CA GLN A 162 -13.01 -13.28 -7.35
C GLN A 162 -14.29 -12.71 -6.72
N ILE A 163 -15.37 -13.50 -6.61
CA ILE A 163 -16.63 -13.06 -6.01
C ILE A 163 -16.47 -12.82 -4.51
N ILE A 164 -15.78 -13.73 -3.81
CA ILE A 164 -15.52 -13.62 -2.38
C ILE A 164 -14.71 -12.36 -2.11
N ASP A 165 -13.60 -12.18 -2.81
CA ASP A 165 -12.74 -11.03 -2.62
C ASP A 165 -13.46 -9.70 -2.94
N TRP A 166 -14.29 -9.66 -3.99
CA TRP A 166 -15.11 -8.49 -4.29
C TRP A 166 -16.10 -8.13 -3.16
N ARG A 167 -16.73 -9.14 -2.56
CA ARG A 167 -17.78 -8.96 -1.55
C ARG A 167 -17.22 -8.75 -0.14
N HIS A 168 -16.14 -9.44 0.20
CA HIS A 168 -15.66 -9.61 1.56
C HIS A 168 -14.25 -9.04 1.79
N TYR A 169 -13.32 -9.15 0.83
CA TYR A 169 -11.91 -8.76 1.02
C TYR A 169 -11.51 -7.45 0.32
N GLY A 170 -12.49 -6.69 -0.16
CA GLY A 170 -12.30 -5.26 -0.42
C GLY A 170 -11.69 -4.90 -1.76
N HIS A 171 -11.56 -5.80 -2.74
CA HIS A 171 -11.08 -5.43 -4.09
C HIS A 171 -11.81 -4.25 -4.71
N LYS A 172 -13.12 -4.17 -4.47
CA LYS A 172 -13.95 -3.06 -4.93
C LYS A 172 -13.42 -1.68 -4.54
N LEU A 173 -12.64 -1.57 -3.46
CA LEU A 173 -12.07 -0.31 -2.97
C LEU A 173 -10.94 0.23 -3.85
N ILE A 174 -10.29 -0.65 -4.62
CA ILE A 174 -9.10 -0.32 -5.43
C ILE A 174 -9.22 -0.74 -6.91
N CYS A 175 -10.38 -1.30 -7.29
CA CYS A 175 -10.62 -1.84 -8.63
C CYS A 175 -11.01 -0.75 -9.63
N ASN A 176 -10.02 -0.23 -10.35
CA ASN A 176 -10.18 0.76 -11.44
C ASN A 176 -9.64 0.22 -12.78
N ASN A 177 -10.17 0.75 -13.88
CA ASN A 177 -9.81 0.33 -15.23
C ASN A 177 -8.35 0.68 -15.54
N ALA A 178 -7.65 -0.21 -16.25
CA ALA A 178 -6.27 0.05 -16.69
C ALA A 178 -6.16 1.28 -17.60
N ALA A 179 -7.21 1.57 -18.39
CA ALA A 179 -7.27 2.71 -19.31
C ALA A 179 -7.47 4.07 -18.60
N GLU A 180 -8.23 4.13 -17.50
CA GLU A 180 -8.41 5.36 -16.71
C GLU A 180 -7.12 5.81 -16.01
N GLN A 181 -6.18 4.89 -15.82
CA GLN A 181 -4.85 5.17 -15.29
C GLN A 181 -3.85 5.52 -16.42
N GLN A 182 -4.08 5.07 -17.67
CA GLN A 182 -3.25 5.43 -18.83
C GLN A 182 -3.56 6.80 -19.42
N THR A 183 -4.77 7.35 -19.25
CA THR A 183 -5.04 8.77 -19.58
C THR A 183 -4.29 9.75 -18.68
N VAL A 184 -3.77 9.27 -17.54
CA VAL A 184 -2.76 9.99 -16.74
C VAL A 184 -1.36 9.79 -17.31
N ASN A 185 -1.07 8.75 -18.09
CA ASN A 185 0.26 8.51 -18.67
C ASN A 185 0.44 9.04 -20.11
N SER A 186 -0.64 9.24 -20.87
CA SER A 186 -0.57 9.65 -22.29
C SER A 186 -0.55 11.16 -22.54
N GLN A 187 -0.69 11.99 -21.50
CA GLN A 187 -0.48 13.45 -21.60
C GLN A 187 0.98 13.88 -21.28
N TYR A 188 1.89 12.93 -21.04
CA TYR A 188 3.26 13.19 -20.61
C TYR A 188 4.34 12.89 -21.66
N ASN A 189 3.93 12.63 -22.92
CA ASN A 189 4.83 12.49 -24.07
C ASN A 189 4.65 13.60 -25.12
N LYS A 190 4.39 14.84 -24.69
CA LYS A 190 4.54 16.04 -25.51
C LYS A 190 5.14 17.18 -24.72
#